data_AF-A0A968YZE1-F1
#
_entry.id   AF-A0A968YZE1-F1
#
_cell.length_a   1.000
_cell.length_b   1.000
_cell.length_c   1.000
_cell.angle_alpha   90.00
_cell.angle_beta   90.00
_cell.angle_gamma   90.00
#
_symmetry.space_group_name_H-M   'P 1'
#
loop_
_entity.id
_entity.type
_entity.pdbx_description
1 polymer ?
#
loop_
_entity_poly.entity_id
_entity_poly.type
_entity_poly.pdbx_seq_one_letter_code
_entity_poly.pdbx_strand_id
1 'polypeptide(L)' 'MTLHLTVPSMACSACAETIAKAVRSIDAAAQVTADPKTKRCGASGGTPRSH' A
#
# COMPACT_ATOMS: atom_id res chain seq x y z
N MET A 1 12.75 1.92 3.05
CA MET A 1 12.08 3.24 2.93
C MET A 1 10.59 3.02 2.82
N THR A 2 9.79 3.93 3.37
CA THR A 2 8.33 3.87 3.36
C THR A 2 7.80 4.92 2.41
N LEU A 3 6.98 4.50 1.45
CA LEU A 3 6.27 5.38 0.53
C LEU A 3 4.86 5.63 1.06
N HIS A 4 4.43 6.89 1.08
CA HIS A 4 3.09 7.27 1.52
C HIS A 4 2.37 8.03 0.41
N LEU A 5 1.15 7.60 0.11
CA LEU A 5 0.34 8.04 -1.00
C LEU A 5 -1.08 8.34 -0.52
N THR A 6 -1.70 9.38 -1.07
CA THR A 6 -3.11 9.69 -0.84
C THR A 6 -3.93 9.16 -2.02
N VAL A 7 -4.97 8.38 -1.75
CA VAL A 7 -5.87 7.79 -2.74
C VAL A 7 -7.28 8.35 -2.51
N PRO A 8 -7.63 9.50 -3.09
CA PRO A 8 -8.88 10.21 -2.77
C PRO A 8 -10.14 9.38 -3.05
N SER A 9 -10.09 8.47 -4.03
CA SER A 9 -11.21 7.60 -4.41
C SER A 9 -11.31 6.30 -3.62
N MET A 10 -10.51 6.09 -2.56
CA MET A 10 -10.57 4.88 -1.73
C MET A 10 -11.84 4.87 -0.88
N ALA A 11 -12.97 4.40 -1.41
CA ALA A 11 -14.28 4.56 -0.80
C ALA A 11 -14.55 3.61 0.38
N CYS A 12 -14.02 2.38 0.34
CA CYS A 12 -14.33 1.34 1.30
C CYS A 12 -13.14 0.43 1.62
N SER A 13 -13.32 -0.50 2.56
CA SER A 13 -12.31 -1.50 2.93
C SER A 13 -11.90 -2.38 1.74
N ALA A 14 -12.82 -2.75 0.86
CA ALA A 14 -12.50 -3.55 -0.32
C ALA A 14 -11.54 -2.81 -1.28
N CYS A 15 -11.63 -1.48 -1.39
CA CYS A 15 -10.66 -0.68 -2.13
C CYS A 15 -9.27 -0.76 -1.49
N ALA A 16 -9.19 -0.64 -0.16
CA ALA A 16 -7.94 -0.74 0.60
C ALA A 16 -7.28 -2.12 0.43
N GLU A 17 -8.07 -3.20 0.49
CA GLU A 17 -7.58 -4.57 0.27
C GLU A 17 -7.06 -4.78 -1.15
N THR A 18 -7.76 -4.23 -2.15
CA THR A 18 -7.34 -4.33 -3.55
C THR A 18 -5.98 -3.65 -3.77
N ILE A 19 -5.79 -2.47 -3.19
CA ILE A 19 -4.51 -1.76 -3.24
C ILE A 19 -3.40 -2.58 -2.55
N ALA A 20 -3.68 -3.14 -1.38
CA ALA A 20 -2.71 -3.98 -0.67
C ALA A 20 -2.30 -5.23 -1.48
N LYS A 21 -3.26 -5.89 -2.14
CA LYS A 21 -3.00 -7.03 -3.03
C LYS A 21 -2.16 -6.63 -4.24
N ALA A 22 -2.46 -5.48 -4.86
CA ALA A 22 -1.69 -4.97 -5.99
C ALA A 22 -0.23 -4.70 -5.61
N VAL A 23 0.01 -4.04 -4.48
CA VAL A 23 1.37 -3.79 -3.98
C VAL A 23 2.11 -5.10 -3.67
N ARG A 24 1.46 -6.04 -2.98
CA ARG A 24 2.04 -7.35 -2.67
C ARG A 24 2.32 -8.22 -3.89
N SER A 25 1.60 -8.00 -4.99
CA SER A 25 1.88 -8.70 -6.26
C SER A 25 3.19 -8.23 -6.89
N ILE A 26 3.66 -7.03 -6.54
CA ILE A 26 4.94 -6.45 -7.01
C ILE A 26 6.06 -6.74 -5.99
N ASP A 27 5.80 -6.54 -4.71
CA ASP A 27 6.71 -6.87 -3.60
C ASP A 27 5.96 -7.67 -2.54
N ALA A 28 6.10 -9.00 -2.58
CA ALA A 28 5.42 -9.91 -1.68
C ALA A 28 5.78 -9.69 -0.20
N ALA A 29 6.95 -9.10 0.08
CA ALA A 29 7.41 -8.78 1.42
C ALA A 29 7.02 -7.36 1.87
N ALA A 30 6.34 -6.58 1.02
CA ALA A 30 5.93 -5.23 1.38
C ALA A 30 4.89 -5.22 2.51
N GLN A 31 5.16 -4.42 3.53
CA GLN A 31 4.18 -4.06 4.54
C GLN A 31 3.31 -2.92 4.00
N VAL A 32 2.01 -3.16 3.85
CA VAL A 32 1.05 -2.19 3.31
C VAL A 32 0.05 -1.79 4.39
N THR A 33 -0.14 -0.50 4.57
CA THR A 33 -1.21 0.10 5.37
C THR A 33 -2.11 0.89 4.42
N ALA A 34 -3.42 0.69 4.50
CA ALA A 34 -4.38 1.42 3.67
C ALA A 34 -5.61 1.73 4.49
N ASP A 35 -5.93 3.01 4.66
CA ASP A 35 -7.05 3.48 5.48
C ASP A 35 -8.04 4.29 4.62
N PRO A 36 -9.26 3.76 4.40
CA PRO A 36 -10.27 4.41 3.56
C PRO A 36 -10.93 5.62 4.22
N LYS A 37 -10.77 5.80 5.54
CA LYS A 37 -11.30 6.99 6.24
C LYS A 37 -10.43 8.21 5.99
N THR A 38 -9.12 8.05 6.09
CA THR A 38 -8.12 9.10 5.87
C THR A 38 -7.65 9.19 4.42
N LYS A 39 -8.06 8.24 3.56
CA LYS A 39 -7.66 8.13 2.15
C LYS A 39 -6.14 7.97 1.98
N ARG A 40 -5.48 7.38 2.97
CA ARG A 40 -4.02 7.25 3.02
C ARG A 40 -3.60 5.81 2.83
N CYS A 41 -2.52 5.62 2.08
CA CYS A 41 -1.88 4.34 1.88
C CYS A 41 -0.38 4.47 2.10
N GLY A 42 0.20 3.60 2.92
CA GLY A 42 1.63 3.46 3.13
C GLY A 42 2.11 2.10 2.63
N ALA A 43 3.27 2.05 2.01
CA ALA A 43 3.95 0.80 1.69
C ALA A 43 5.42 0.89 2.09
N SER A 44 5.89 -0.06 2.90
CA SER A 44 7.30 -0.24 3.25
C SER A 44 7.78 -1.52 2.58
N GLY A 45 8.70 -1.39 1.62
CA GLY A 45 9.24 -2.54 0.91
C GLY A 45 10.14 -3.40 1.78
N GLY A 46 10.10 -4.72 1.56
CA GLY A 46 10.86 -5.72 2.32
C GLY A 46 12.23 -6.08 1.71
N THR A 47 12.50 -5.65 0.49
CA THR A 47 13.77 -5.94 -0.19
C THR A 47 14.77 -4.80 -0.02
N PRO A 48 16.00 -5.05 0.48
CA PRO A 48 17.09 -4.11 0.31
C PRO A 48 17.31 -4.01 -1.21
N ARG A 49 17.09 -2.83 -1.78
CA ARG A 49 17.45 -2.57 -3.18
C ARG A 49 18.97 -2.61 -3.26
N SER A 50 19.53 -3.80 -3.50
CA SER A 50 20.87 -3.99 -4.02
C SER A 50 20.82 -3.59 -5.49
N HIS A 51 21.00 -2.30 -5.77
CA HIS A 51 21.17 -1.80 -7.12
C HIS A 51 22.39 -0.91 -7.19
#